data_AF-A0AA43LHZ1-F1
#
_entry.id   AF-A0AA43LHZ1-F1
#
_cell.length_a   1.000
_cell.length_b   1.000
_cell.length_c   1.000
_cell.angle_alpha   90.00
_cell.angle_beta   90.00
_cell.angle_gamma   90.00
#
_symmetry.space_group_name_H-M   'P 1'
#
loop_
_entity.id
_entity.type
_entity.pdbx_description
1 polymer ?
#
loop_
_entity_poly.entity_id
_entity_poly.type
_entity_poly.pdbx_seq_one_letter_code
_entity_poly.pdbx_strand_id
1 'polypeptide(L)'
;MIDGVKCSCFGLDAGLWQNNPLLDFGLSVSESTGELLTQRREAKAKDLRFVLSPINGGGLSCSFAGSLRKYKNIDGNNHNDFTFSELSNALDSLNFKGKSTIFKIIKFCLTGRNSIKSAIKNWFDDIFLEFSLAETTYTVHIDASAYHVNCSLYRFGIEKYNQLIMRISI
;
A
#
# COMPACT_ATOMS: atom_id res chain seq x y z
N MET A 1 7.56 16.84 4.29
CA MET A 1 6.14 16.64 3.96
C MET A 1 5.98 15.30 3.25
N ILE A 2 4.96 14.49 3.56
CA ILE A 2 4.69 13.23 2.85
C ILE A 2 3.81 13.53 1.63
N ASP A 3 4.41 13.51 0.44
CA ASP A 3 3.74 13.93 -0.80
C ASP A 3 3.04 12.79 -1.54
N GLY A 4 3.52 11.57 -1.35
CA GLY A 4 2.95 10.36 -1.92
C GLY A 4 3.29 9.13 -1.09
N VAL A 5 2.37 8.18 -1.10
CA VAL A 5 2.59 6.85 -0.53
C VAL A 5 2.38 5.81 -1.62
N LYS A 6 3.23 4.79 -1.60
CA LYS A 6 3.08 3.58 -2.41
C LYS A 6 3.34 2.40 -1.49
N CYS A 7 2.37 1.50 -1.40
CA CYS A 7 2.51 0.28 -0.61
C CYS A 7 2.36 -0.93 -1.52
N SER A 8 3.24 -1.89 -1.35
CA SER A 8 3.15 -3.22 -1.94
C SER A 8 3.02 -4.24 -0.81
N CYS A 9 2.01 -5.09 -0.90
CA CYS A 9 1.76 -6.17 0.05
C CYS A 9 1.93 -7.51 -0.68
N PHE A 10 2.84 -8.34 -0.19
CA PHE A 10 3.08 -9.69 -0.69
C PHE A 10 2.53 -10.72 0.30
N GLY A 11 1.95 -11.80 -0.22
CA GLY A 11 1.24 -12.80 0.59
C GLY A 11 -0.15 -12.38 1.08
N LEU A 12 -0.59 -11.15 0.78
CA LEU A 12 -1.97 -10.71 1.07
C LEU A 12 -2.97 -11.45 0.21
N ASP A 13 -3.94 -12.10 0.85
CA ASP A 13 -5.11 -12.66 0.16
C ASP A 13 -5.85 -11.54 -0.58
N ALA A 14 -5.66 -11.51 -1.90
CA ALA A 14 -6.31 -10.54 -2.78
C ALA A 14 -7.84 -10.64 -2.77
N GLY A 15 -8.40 -11.79 -2.35
CA GLY A 15 -9.83 -11.96 -2.14
C GLY A 15 -10.40 -10.97 -1.12
N LEU A 16 -9.61 -10.53 -0.13
CA LEU A 16 -10.03 -9.50 0.83
C LEU A 16 -10.30 -8.14 0.16
N TRP A 17 -9.57 -7.83 -0.91
CA TRP A 17 -9.77 -6.60 -1.68
C TRP A 17 -10.83 -6.77 -2.74
N GLN A 18 -10.79 -7.88 -3.49
CA GLN A 18 -11.76 -8.14 -4.57
C GLN A 18 -13.20 -8.19 -4.05
N ASN A 19 -13.41 -8.79 -2.88
CA ASN A 19 -14.74 -8.92 -2.30
C ASN A 19 -15.14 -7.70 -1.46
N ASN A 20 -14.36 -6.61 -1.51
CA ASN A 20 -14.67 -5.41 -0.75
C ASN A 20 -15.71 -4.56 -1.50
N PRO A 21 -16.92 -4.34 -0.94
CA PRO A 21 -18.00 -3.63 -1.63
C PRO A 21 -17.71 -2.14 -1.90
N LEU A 22 -16.61 -1.62 -1.35
CA LEU A 22 -16.17 -0.23 -1.51
C LEU A 22 -14.98 -0.08 -2.47
N LEU A 23 -14.54 -1.16 -3.12
CA LEU A 23 -13.49 -1.16 -4.12
C LEU A 23 -14.03 -1.80 -5.39
N ASP A 24 -14.47 -0.97 -6.32
CA ASP A 24 -14.93 -1.42 -7.62
C ASP A 24 -13.73 -1.65 -8.54
N PHE A 25 -13.31 -2.91 -8.66
CA PHE A 25 -12.14 -3.31 -9.44
C PHE A 25 -12.50 -3.50 -10.92
N GLY A 26 -12.02 -2.61 -11.77
CA GLY A 26 -12.14 -2.70 -13.22
C GLY A 26 -10.89 -3.26 -13.90
N LEU A 27 -11.09 -3.79 -15.12
CA LEU A 27 -10.02 -4.16 -16.05
C LEU A 27 -9.85 -3.07 -17.11
N SER A 28 -8.63 -2.87 -17.59
CA SER A 28 -8.38 -1.98 -18.72
C SER A 28 -8.53 -2.76 -20.04
N VAL A 29 -9.41 -2.26 -20.91
CA VAL A 29 -9.71 -2.84 -22.22
C VAL A 29 -9.43 -1.82 -23.31
N SER A 30 -9.08 -2.31 -24.50
CA SER A 30 -9.01 -1.55 -25.73
C SER A 30 -10.43 -1.17 -26.17
N GLU A 31 -10.71 0.12 -26.37
CA GLU A 31 -12.04 0.58 -26.82
C GLU A 31 -12.37 0.09 -28.24
N SER A 32 -11.36 -0.11 -29.08
CA SER A 32 -11.56 -0.53 -30.47
C SER A 32 -11.71 -2.04 -30.64
N THR A 33 -11.03 -2.84 -29.82
CA THR A 33 -11.00 -4.32 -29.97
C THR A 33 -11.70 -5.06 -28.84
N GLY A 34 -11.96 -4.41 -27.70
CA GLY A 34 -12.46 -5.06 -26.49
C GLY A 34 -11.42 -5.96 -25.79
N GLU A 35 -10.20 -6.04 -26.32
CA GLU A 35 -9.14 -6.88 -25.77
C GLU A 35 -8.59 -6.29 -24.47
N LEU A 36 -8.18 -7.17 -23.56
CA LEU A 36 -7.54 -6.77 -22.32
C LEU A 36 -6.16 -6.17 -22.60
N LEU A 37 -5.96 -4.91 -22.24
CA LEU A 37 -4.66 -4.26 -22.33
C LEU A 37 -3.71 -4.76 -21.24
N THR A 38 -4.28 -5.17 -20.11
CA THR A 38 -3.54 -5.72 -18.98
C THR A 38 -4.45 -6.60 -18.13
N GLN A 39 -3.86 -7.61 -17.49
CA GLN A 39 -4.55 -8.43 -16.48
C GLN A 39 -4.61 -7.74 -15.11
N ARG A 40 -4.01 -6.55 -14.99
CA ARG A 40 -4.06 -5.72 -13.79
C ARG A 40 -5.46 -5.18 -13.57
N ARG A 41 -5.98 -5.35 -12.36
CA ARG A 41 -7.26 -4.77 -11.93
C ARG A 41 -7.01 -3.55 -11.08
N GLU A 42 -7.78 -2.49 -11.31
CA GLU A 42 -7.66 -1.24 -10.55
C GLU A 42 -8.99 -0.81 -9.96
N ALA A 43 -8.96 -0.33 -8.72
CA ALA A 43 -10.07 0.36 -8.08
C ALA A 43 -9.60 1.73 -7.59
N LYS A 44 -10.45 2.74 -7.69
CA LYS A 44 -10.17 4.09 -7.16
C LYS A 44 -11.10 4.39 -5.99
N ALA A 45 -10.54 4.88 -4.89
CA ALA A 45 -11.31 5.41 -3.78
C ALA A 45 -10.74 6.80 -3.41
N LYS A 46 -11.42 7.86 -3.85
CA LYS A 46 -10.88 9.23 -3.86
C LYS A 46 -9.52 9.26 -4.59
N ASP A 47 -8.50 9.90 -4.01
CA ASP A 47 -7.12 9.98 -4.54
C ASP A 47 -6.23 8.76 -4.24
N LEU A 48 -6.81 7.65 -3.76
CA LEU A 48 -6.09 6.39 -3.60
C LEU A 48 -6.47 5.43 -4.72
N ARG A 49 -5.44 4.93 -5.42
CA ARG A 49 -5.55 3.87 -6.41
C ARG A 49 -5.13 2.56 -5.80
N PHE A 50 -6.01 1.57 -5.84
CA PHE A 50 -5.77 0.19 -5.43
C PHE A 50 -5.58 -0.66 -6.66
N VAL A 51 -4.67 -1.61 -6.59
CA VAL A 51 -4.18 -2.37 -7.73
C VAL A 51 -4.02 -3.82 -7.32
N LEU A 52 -4.58 -4.72 -8.12
CA LEU A 52 -4.30 -6.15 -8.06
C LEU A 52 -3.51 -6.52 -9.31
N SER A 53 -2.29 -7.03 -9.10
CA SER A 53 -1.40 -7.43 -10.20
C SER A 53 -1.09 -8.92 -10.12
N PRO A 54 -1.18 -9.69 -11.22
CA PRO A 54 -0.73 -11.07 -11.25
C PRO A 54 0.73 -11.20 -10.83
N ILE A 55 1.04 -12.28 -10.10
CA ILE A 55 2.42 -12.61 -9.72
C ILE A 55 2.89 -13.80 -10.59
N ASN A 56 4.16 -13.77 -10.99
CA ASN A 56 4.80 -14.92 -11.64
C ASN A 56 4.78 -16.10 -10.65
N GLY A 57 4.13 -17.22 -11.04
CA GLY A 57 3.91 -18.37 -10.16
C GLY A 57 2.47 -18.56 -9.68
N GLY A 58 1.57 -17.64 -10.04
CA GLY A 58 0.14 -17.72 -9.69
C GLY A 58 -0.23 -16.83 -8.50
N GLY A 59 -1.52 -16.48 -8.42
CA GLY A 59 -2.03 -15.56 -7.40
C GLY A 59 -1.95 -14.08 -7.80
N LEU A 60 -2.26 -13.21 -6.84
CA LEU A 60 -2.36 -11.77 -7.04
C LEU A 60 -1.61 -11.03 -5.93
N SER A 61 -0.85 -10.02 -6.32
CA SER A 61 -0.26 -9.05 -5.40
C SER A 61 -1.21 -7.87 -5.24
N CYS A 62 -1.20 -7.29 -4.05
CA CYS A 62 -2.00 -6.11 -3.73
C CYS A 62 -1.07 -4.92 -3.57
N SER A 63 -1.38 -3.82 -4.24
CA SER A 63 -0.67 -2.56 -4.03
C SER A 63 -1.62 -1.39 -4.05
N PHE A 64 -1.29 -0.31 -3.35
CA PHE A 64 -2.00 0.95 -3.51
C PHE A 64 -1.02 2.10 -3.59
N ALA A 65 -1.41 3.16 -4.28
CA ALA A 65 -0.63 4.38 -4.39
C ALA A 65 -1.55 5.60 -4.43
N GLY A 66 -1.06 6.72 -3.93
CA GLY A 66 -1.77 7.98 -4.00
C GLY A 66 -1.33 8.99 -2.96
N SER A 67 -2.17 10.01 -2.74
CA SER A 67 -1.91 11.08 -1.77
C SER A 67 -2.88 10.96 -0.59
N LEU A 68 -2.36 10.58 0.58
CA LEU A 68 -3.13 10.55 1.83
C LEU A 68 -3.62 11.96 2.24
N ARG A 69 -2.92 13.00 1.76
CA ARG A 69 -3.28 14.39 1.97
C ARG A 69 -4.54 14.78 1.20
N LYS A 70 -4.57 14.53 -0.12
CA LYS A 70 -5.75 14.81 -0.94
C LYS A 70 -6.95 13.97 -0.53
N TYR A 71 -6.70 12.75 -0.05
CA TYR A 71 -7.74 11.91 0.55
C TYR A 71 -8.48 12.61 1.72
N LYS A 72 -7.75 13.38 2.55
CA LYS A 72 -8.28 14.10 3.73
C LYS A 72 -8.90 15.45 3.36
N ASN A 73 -8.32 16.19 2.42
CA ASN A 73 -8.76 17.54 2.07
C ASN A 73 -9.96 17.49 1.10
N ILE A 74 -11.15 17.79 1.62
CA ILE A 74 -12.34 18.09 0.80
C ILE A 74 -12.22 19.47 0.11
N ASP A 75 -11.34 20.35 0.61
CA ASP A 75 -11.37 21.80 0.28
C ASP A 75 -10.16 22.33 -0.54
N GLY A 76 -9.46 21.46 -1.29
CA GLY A 76 -8.60 21.88 -2.42
C GLY A 76 -7.31 22.68 -2.13
N ASN A 77 -7.05 23.12 -0.89
CA ASN A 77 -5.86 23.93 -0.59
C ASN A 77 -4.64 23.06 -0.26
N ASN A 78 -3.64 23.08 -1.16
CA ASN A 78 -2.42 22.26 -1.13
C ASN A 78 -1.25 22.91 -0.36
N HIS A 79 -1.51 23.86 0.55
CA HIS A 79 -0.47 24.67 1.19
C HIS A 79 -0.31 24.52 2.72
N ASN A 80 -0.74 23.40 3.30
CA ASN A 80 -0.56 23.13 4.74
C ASN A 80 0.46 22.00 4.98
N ASP A 81 1.29 22.15 6.01
CA ASP A 81 2.17 21.10 6.51
C ASP A 81 1.33 19.88 6.90
N PHE A 82 1.31 18.86 6.04
CA PHE A 82 0.62 17.59 6.34
C PHE A 82 1.38 16.89 7.45
N THR A 83 1.02 17.21 8.70
CA THR A 83 1.79 16.77 9.87
C THR A 83 1.58 15.29 10.13
N PHE A 84 2.47 14.70 10.92
CA PHE A 84 2.32 13.32 11.37
C PHE A 84 0.98 13.05 12.09
N SER A 85 0.47 14.02 12.86
CA SER A 85 -0.83 13.91 13.51
C SER A 85 -1.97 13.87 12.49
N GLU A 86 -1.89 14.67 11.44
CA GLU A 86 -2.88 14.69 10.38
C GLU A 86 -2.86 13.42 9.51
N LEU A 87 -1.67 12.86 9.27
CA LEU A 87 -1.50 11.54 8.69
C LEU A 87 -2.17 10.46 9.56
N SER A 88 -1.87 10.43 10.87
CA SER A 88 -2.50 9.45 11.77
C SER A 88 -4.01 9.60 11.79
N ASN A 89 -4.52 10.83 11.85
CA ASN A 89 -5.95 11.11 11.84
C ASN A 89 -6.61 10.75 10.50
N ALA A 90 -5.94 10.97 9.36
CA ALA A 90 -6.42 10.52 8.06
C ALA A 90 -6.55 8.99 8.05
N LEU A 91 -5.51 8.28 8.49
CA LEU A 91 -5.49 6.82 8.62
C LEU A 91 -6.54 6.29 9.61
N ASP A 92 -6.83 7.03 10.67
CA ASP A 92 -7.85 6.67 11.67
C ASP A 92 -9.28 6.97 11.17
N SER A 93 -9.49 8.03 10.39
CA SER A 93 -10.77 8.36 9.73
C SER A 93 -11.12 7.39 8.58
N LEU A 94 -10.12 6.68 8.07
CA LEU A 94 -10.22 5.65 7.03
C LEU A 94 -10.85 4.33 7.52
N ASN A 95 -11.52 4.34 8.67
CA ASN A 95 -12.13 3.17 9.31
C ASN A 95 -13.45 2.76 8.65
N PHE A 96 -13.38 2.34 7.39
CA PHE A 96 -14.47 1.63 6.72
C PHE A 96 -14.50 0.19 7.23
N LYS A 97 -15.67 -0.31 7.65
CA LYS A 97 -15.88 -1.73 8.00
C LYS A 97 -15.28 -2.61 6.89
N GLY A 98 -14.21 -3.36 7.20
CA GLY A 98 -13.48 -4.24 6.27
C GLY A 98 -12.13 -3.71 5.72
N LYS A 99 -11.83 -2.41 5.74
CA LYS A 99 -10.55 -1.83 5.24
C LYS A 99 -9.45 -1.69 6.32
N SER A 100 -9.75 -2.02 7.58
CA SER A 100 -8.93 -1.61 8.74
C SER A 100 -7.50 -2.16 8.74
N THR A 101 -7.24 -3.27 8.05
CA THR A 101 -5.95 -3.96 8.14
C THR A 101 -4.85 -3.22 7.39
N ILE A 102 -5.11 -2.71 6.18
CA ILE A 102 -4.07 -2.00 5.43
C ILE A 102 -3.71 -0.65 6.03
N PHE A 103 -4.69 0.06 6.62
CA PHE A 103 -4.41 1.32 7.29
C PHE A 103 -3.69 1.12 8.61
N LYS A 104 -3.98 0.03 9.34
CA LYS A 104 -3.19 -0.38 10.51
C LYS A 104 -1.76 -0.75 10.12
N ILE A 105 -1.58 -1.41 8.98
CA ILE A 105 -0.27 -1.69 8.41
C ILE A 105 0.48 -0.40 8.11
N ILE A 106 -0.11 0.54 7.34
CA ILE A 106 0.52 1.82 7.00
C ILE A 106 0.84 2.61 8.27
N LYS A 107 -0.09 2.64 9.23
CA LYS A 107 0.13 3.27 10.53
C LYS A 107 1.29 2.61 11.25
N PHE A 108 1.38 1.29 11.26
CA PHE A 108 2.51 0.60 11.87
C PHE A 108 3.82 0.92 11.14
N CYS A 109 3.86 0.89 9.80
CA CYS A 109 5.04 1.27 9.01
C CYS A 109 5.52 2.70 9.32
N LEU A 110 4.59 3.66 9.40
CA LEU A 110 4.92 5.08 9.54
C LEU A 110 5.14 5.52 10.99
N THR A 111 4.57 4.81 11.97
CA THR A 111 4.58 5.22 13.38
C THR A 111 5.34 4.27 14.30
N GLY A 112 5.65 3.05 13.84
CA GLY A 112 6.20 1.97 14.67
C GLY A 112 5.23 1.43 15.74
N ARG A 113 4.03 2.02 15.89
CA ARG A 113 3.04 1.56 16.87
C ARG A 113 2.27 0.37 16.31
N ASN A 114 2.62 -0.81 16.79
CA ASN A 114 1.94 -2.04 16.38
C ASN A 114 0.51 -2.08 16.93
N SER A 115 -0.47 -1.78 16.08
CA SER A 115 -1.91 -1.95 16.34
C SER A 115 -2.49 -3.15 15.58
N ILE A 116 -1.61 -3.94 14.97
CA ILE A 116 -1.94 -5.10 14.16
C ILE A 116 -2.20 -6.27 15.13
N LYS A 117 -3.45 -6.76 15.15
CA LYS A 117 -3.83 -7.94 15.95
C LYS A 117 -3.05 -9.17 15.44
N SER A 118 -2.74 -10.11 16.33
CA SER A 118 -2.06 -11.38 16.00
C SER A 118 -2.70 -12.13 14.83
N ALA A 119 -4.02 -12.03 14.65
CA ALA A 119 -4.75 -12.62 13.52
C ALA A 119 -4.28 -12.14 12.14
N ILE A 120 -3.68 -10.95 12.04
CA ILE A 120 -3.24 -10.33 10.80
C ILE A 120 -1.82 -10.80 10.40
N LYS A 121 -1.03 -11.41 11.32
CA LYS A 121 0.29 -11.97 10.99
C LYS A 121 0.22 -13.00 9.85
N ASN A 122 -0.87 -13.76 9.78
CA ASN A 122 -1.03 -14.81 8.78
C ASN A 122 -1.56 -14.25 7.44
N TRP A 123 -1.74 -12.93 7.33
CA TRP A 123 -2.33 -12.31 6.14
C TRP A 123 -1.29 -11.77 5.19
N PHE A 124 -0.01 -11.74 5.54
CA PHE A 124 1.06 -11.29 4.65
C PHE A 124 2.39 -11.78 5.19
N ASP A 125 3.30 -12.09 4.27
CA ASP A 125 4.68 -12.44 4.63
C ASP A 125 5.52 -11.16 4.68
N ASP A 126 5.36 -10.30 3.67
CA ASP A 126 6.14 -9.09 3.49
C ASP A 126 5.28 -7.88 3.14
N ILE A 127 5.62 -6.74 3.74
CA ILE A 127 5.04 -5.44 3.40
C ILE A 127 6.14 -4.44 3.12
N PHE A 128 5.99 -3.75 1.99
CA PHE A 128 6.83 -2.63 1.62
C PHE A 128 6.00 -1.37 1.52
N LEU A 129 6.34 -0.37 2.32
CA LEU A 129 5.77 0.97 2.23
C LEU A 129 6.84 1.97 1.79
N GLU A 130 6.72 2.45 0.57
CA GLU A 130 7.48 3.58 0.06
C GLU A 130 6.75 4.90 0.35
N PHE A 131 7.49 5.87 0.86
CA PHE A 131 7.01 7.23 1.03
C PHE A 131 8.15 8.21 0.77
N SER A 132 7.81 9.43 0.36
CA SER A 132 8.80 10.50 0.16
C SER A 132 8.62 11.58 1.20
N LEU A 133 9.74 12.06 1.76
CA LEU A 133 9.81 13.26 2.57
C LEU A 133 10.62 14.30 1.80
N ALA A 134 9.95 15.32 1.27
CA ALA A 134 10.54 16.25 0.32
C ALA A 134 11.19 15.48 -0.85
N GLU A 135 12.49 15.67 -1.08
CA GLU A 135 13.21 15.04 -2.19
C GLU A 135 13.81 13.66 -1.85
N THR A 136 13.61 13.18 -0.62
CA THR A 136 14.16 11.89 -0.19
C THR A 136 13.08 10.82 -0.13
N THR A 137 13.30 9.73 -0.86
CA THR A 137 12.47 8.52 -0.82
C THR A 137 12.95 7.55 0.25
N TYR A 138 11.99 6.99 0.98
CA TYR A 138 12.18 5.99 2.02
C TYR A 138 11.33 4.77 1.73
N THR A 139 11.81 3.60 2.16
CA THR A 139 11.05 2.35 2.15
C THR A 139 11.07 1.73 3.53
N VAL A 140 9.89 1.41 4.06
CA VAL A 140 9.74 0.54 5.24
C VAL A 140 9.47 -0.87 4.77
N HIS A 141 10.23 -1.84 5.26
CA HIS A 141 9.97 -3.27 5.08
C HIS A 141 9.51 -3.86 6.41
N ILE A 142 8.38 -4.55 6.39
CA ILE A 142 7.94 -5.40 7.48
C ILE A 142 8.03 -6.85 7.01
N ASP A 143 8.80 -7.64 7.73
CA ASP A 143 8.82 -9.11 7.63
C ASP A 143 7.94 -9.66 8.76
N ALA A 144 6.78 -10.20 8.38
CA ALA A 144 5.84 -10.86 9.27
C ALA A 144 5.90 -12.39 9.18
N SER A 145 6.71 -12.94 8.27
CA SER A 145 6.98 -14.37 8.17
C SER A 145 7.79 -14.89 9.37
N ALA A 146 8.60 -14.01 9.97
CA ALA A 146 9.41 -14.33 11.14
C ALA A 146 8.60 -14.46 12.45
N TYR A 147 9.16 -15.22 13.41
CA TYR A 147 8.56 -15.43 14.74
C TYR A 147 8.25 -14.10 15.46
N HIS A 148 9.15 -13.12 15.32
CA HIS A 148 8.90 -11.73 15.69
C HIS A 148 8.75 -10.89 14.41
N VAL A 149 7.79 -9.96 14.41
CA VAL A 149 7.63 -9.02 13.29
C VAL A 149 8.86 -8.11 13.27
N ASN A 150 9.66 -8.21 12.21
CA ASN A 150 10.83 -7.37 12.01
C ASN A 150 10.44 -6.18 11.13
N CYS A 151 10.99 -5.01 11.43
CA CYS A 151 10.71 -3.79 10.69
C CYS A 151 12.01 -3.03 10.42
N SER A 152 12.25 -2.68 9.15
CA SER A 152 13.45 -1.98 8.70
C SER A 152 13.08 -0.73 7.89
N LEU A 153 13.83 0.36 8.08
CA LEU A 153 13.69 1.60 7.30
C LEU A 153 14.91 1.80 6.41
N TYR A 154 14.68 2.00 5.12
CA TYR A 154 15.69 2.23 4.11
C TYR A 154 15.55 3.61 3.50
N ARG A 155 16.68 4.26 3.17
CA ARG A 155 16.73 5.55 2.46
C ARG A 155 16.88 5.34 0.95
N PHE A 156 15.97 4.54 0.38
CA PHE A 156 15.83 4.30 -1.05
C PHE A 156 14.44 3.72 -1.35
N GLY A 157 14.03 3.73 -2.62
CA GLY A 157 12.75 3.16 -3.07
C GLY A 157 12.72 1.64 -3.18
N ILE A 158 11.52 1.07 -3.27
CA ILE A 158 11.24 -0.37 -3.35
C ILE A 158 11.95 -1.02 -4.53
N GLU A 159 12.07 -0.30 -5.65
CA GLU A 159 12.75 -0.83 -6.83
C GLU A 159 14.23 -1.12 -6.57
N LYS A 160 14.93 -0.22 -5.86
CA LYS A 160 16.31 -0.44 -5.45
C LYS A 160 16.41 -1.58 -4.43
N TYR A 161 15.43 -1.72 -3.53
CA TYR A 161 15.36 -2.85 -2.62
C TYR A 161 15.29 -4.19 -3.39
N ASN A 162 14.39 -4.30 -4.36
CA ASN A 162 14.24 -5.50 -5.18
C ASN A 162 15.52 -5.85 -5.94
N GLN A 163 16.23 -4.85 -6.48
CA GLN A 163 17.53 -5.05 -7.13
C GLN A 163 18.60 -5.58 -6.18
N LEU A 164 18.60 -5.13 -4.91
CA LEU A 164 19.55 -5.58 -3.90
C LEU A 164 19.28 -7.03 -3.49
N ILE A 165 18.02 -7.43 -3.32
CA ILE A 165 17.68 -8.82 -2.99
C ILE A 165 18.03 -9.77 -4.14
N MET A 166 17.68 -9.43 -5.39
CA MET A 166 17.99 -10.29 -6.53
C MET A 166 19.49 -10.51 -6.74
N ARG A 167 20.34 -9.59 -6.25
CA ARG A 167 21.81 -9.73 -6.30
C ARG A 167 22.39 -10.64 -5.22
N ILE A 168 21.65 -10.95 -4.16
CA ILE A 168 22.11 -11.82 -3.06
C ILE A 168 21.75 -13.29 -3.31
N SER A 169 20.84 -13.56 -4.26
CA SER A 169 20.41 -14.91 -4.64
C SER A 169 21.18 -15.54 -5.82
N ILE A 170 22.35 -15.00 -6.16
CA ILE A 170 23.31 -15.54 -7.14
C ILE A 170 24.57 -15.95 -6.38
#